data_AF-A0A7C8DZ14-F1
#
_entry.id   AF-A0A7C8DZ14-F1
#
_cell.length_a   1.000
_cell.length_b   1.000
_cell.length_c   1.000
_cell.angle_alpha   90.00
_cell.angle_beta   90.00
_cell.angle_gamma   90.00
#
_symmetry.space_group_name_H-M   'P 1'
#
loop_
_entity.id
_entity.type
_entity.pdbx_description
1 polymer ?
#
loop_
_entity_poly.entity_id
_entity_poly.type
_entity_poly.pdbx_seq_one_letter_code
_entity_poly.pdbx_strand_id
1 'polypeptide(L)' 'MDVMQRIQAQVDSAPVVLYMKGTPQFPQCGFSATAAQT' A
#
# COMPACT_ATOMS: atom_id res chain seq x y z
N MET A 1 -16.89 10.52 4.07
CA MET A 1 -16.34 10.09 2.76
C MET A 1 -16.56 8.59 2.68
N ASP A 2 -17.23 8.11 1.65
CA ASP A 2 -17.52 6.68 1.49
C ASP A 2 -16.22 5.87 1.35
N VAL A 3 -16.23 4.61 1.83
CA VAL A 3 -15.03 3.75 1.81
C VAL A 3 -14.55 3.52 0.39
N MET A 4 -15.47 3.31 -0.56
CA MET A 4 -15.12 3.08 -1.97
C MET A 4 -14.53 4.35 -2.59
N GLN A 5 -15.08 5.52 -2.27
CA GLN A 5 -14.52 6.79 -2.73
C GLN A 5 -13.08 7.01 -2.26
N ARG A 6 -12.76 6.64 -1.01
CA ARG A 6 -11.39 6.76 -0.47
C ARG A 6 -10.42 5.81 -1.16
N ILE A 7 -10.81 4.54 -1.34
CA ILE A 7 -9.96 3.53 -1.97
C ILE A 7 -9.71 3.89 -3.44
N GLN A 8 -10.74 4.36 -4.16
CA GLN A 8 -10.61 4.79 -5.56
C GLN A 8 -9.58 5.92 -5.69
N ALA A 9 -9.68 6.96 -4.85
CA ALA A 9 -8.72 8.06 -4.86
C ALA A 9 -7.27 7.61 -4.58
N GLN A 10 -7.07 6.57 -3.76
CA GLN A 10 -5.75 6.01 -3.51
C GLN A 10 -5.19 5.27 -4.73
N VAL A 11 -6.01 4.43 -5.38
CA VAL A 11 -5.62 3.67 -6.57
C VAL A 11 -5.26 4.60 -7.74
N ASP A 12 -5.96 5.71 -7.89
CA ASP A 12 -5.73 6.67 -8.98
C ASP A 12 -4.51 7.59 -8.76
N SER A 13 -3.93 7.60 -7.55
CA SER A 13 -2.89 8.55 -7.17
C SER A 13 -1.50 8.30 -7.79
N ALA A 14 -1.24 7.06 -8.23
CA ALA A 14 0.05 6.66 -8.79
C ALA A 14 -0.11 5.48 -9.77
N PRO A 15 0.83 5.28 -10.71
CA PRO A 15 0.78 4.13 -11.63
C PRO A 15 0.82 2.77 -10.93
N VAL A 16 1.41 2.71 -9.73
CA VAL A 16 1.48 1.51 -8.89
C VAL A 16 1.28 1.90 -7.43
N VAL A 17 0.43 1.17 -6.73
CA VAL A 17 0.13 1.35 -5.30
C VAL A 17 0.30 0.02 -4.57
N LEU A 18 1.01 0.03 -3.44
CA LEU A 18 1.20 -1.14 -2.60
C LEU A 18 0.43 -1.00 -1.29
N TYR A 19 -0.56 -1.87 -1.07
CA TYR A 19 -1.18 -2.06 0.24
C TYR A 19 -0.40 -3.11 1.02
N MET A 20 0.15 -2.74 2.18
CA MET A 20 1.02 -3.62 2.96
C MET A 20 0.79 -3.50 4.47
N LYS A 21 1.30 -4.48 5.23
CA LYS A 21 1.32 -4.43 6.70
C LYS A 21 2.57 -3.70 7.18
N GLY A 22 2.39 -2.55 7.82
CA GLY A 22 3.48 -1.66 8.23
C GLY A 22 3.79 -0.61 7.16
N THR A 23 5.04 -0.14 7.13
CA THR A 23 5.55 0.82 6.12
C THR A 23 6.75 0.23 5.39
N PRO A 24 7.21 0.82 4.27
CA PRO A 24 8.41 0.36 3.59
C PRO A 24 9.66 0.34 4.49
N GLN A 25 9.82 1.32 5.39
CA GLN A 25 10.93 1.39 6.35
C GLN A 25 10.78 0.39 7.52
N PHE A 26 9.54 0.08 7.90
CA PHE A 26 9.22 -0.80 9.03
C PHE A 26 8.10 -1.80 8.67
N PRO A 27 8.41 -2.83 7.86
CA PRO A 27 7.41 -3.83 7.47
C PRO A 27 7.07 -4.76 8.65
N GLN A 28 5.80 -5.15 8.76
CA GLN A 28 5.29 -5.97 9.86
C GLN A 28 4.92 -7.41 9.45
N CYS A 29 5.24 -7.81 8.23
CA CYS A 29 4.99 -9.15 7.69
C CYS A 29 6.07 -9.51 6.66
N GLY A 30 6.55 -10.77 6.64
CA GLY A 30 7.60 -11.21 5.72
C GLY A 30 7.26 -10.95 4.24
N PHE A 31 6.01 -11.22 3.82
CA PHE A 31 5.56 -10.94 2.45
C PHE A 31 5.59 -9.44 2.12
N SER A 32 5.19 -8.60 3.08
CA SER A 32 5.24 -7.14 2.93
C SER A 32 6.69 -6.64 2.86
N ALA A 33 7.61 -7.24 3.61
CA ALA A 33 9.03 -6.93 3.53
C ALA A 33 9.63 -7.29 2.17
N THR A 34 9.28 -8.45 1.59
CA THR A 34 9.72 -8.81 0.23
C THR A 34 9.18 -7.85 -0.82
N ALA A 35 7.91 -7.46 -0.74
CA ALA A 35 7.31 -6.53 -1.71
C ALA A 35 7.91 -5.11 -1.64
N ALA A 36 8.41 -4.67 -0.49
CA ALA A 36 9.03 -3.35 -0.30
C ALA A 36 10.51 -3.29 -0.69
N GLN A 37 11.15 -4.44 -0.97
CA GLN A 37 12.52 -4.51 -1.45
C GLN A 37 12.54 -4.26 -2.96
N THR A 38 12.76 -3.00 -3.35
CA THR A 38 13.08 -2.57 -4.72
C THR A 38 14.52 -2.16 -4.85
#